data_AF-A0A5K0XRX2-F1
#
_entry.id   AF-A0A5K0XRX2-F1
#
_cell.length_a   1.000
_cell.length_b   1.000
_cell.length_c   1.000
_cell.angle_alpha   90.00
_cell.angle_beta   90.00
_cell.angle_gamma   90.00
#
_symmetry.space_group_name_H-M   'P 1'
#
loop_
_entity.id
_entity.type
_entity.pdbx_description
1 polymer ?
#
loop_
_entity_poly.entity_id
_entity_poly.type
_entity_poly.pdbx_seq_one_letter_code
_entity_poly.pdbx_strand_id
1 'polypeptide(L)'
;MSGGLTSPNIRKLGISQGTIDQFITSSMPEPNALKKEEMKQVYSAIGQFFFANDLSFNLCNNPYFERMIEAMGNYGRGLKPPTYNDMQASILKEEVDKVQIKLEDNKKTWLKTSCTIMADGWIGGKSGNLINFL
;
A
#
# COMPACT_ATOMS: atom_id res chain seq x y z
N MET A 1 70.32 18.44 -9.04
CA MET A 1 70.45 17.40 -8.00
C MET A 1 69.08 16.80 -7.78
N SER A 2 68.85 15.63 -8.39
CA SER A 2 67.64 14.82 -8.18
C SER A 2 67.82 13.93 -6.96
N GLY A 3 66.78 13.74 -6.17
CA GLY A 3 66.72 12.76 -5.09
C GLY A 3 65.43 12.91 -4.29
N GLY A 4 64.51 11.95 -4.46
CA GLY A 4 63.26 11.85 -3.72
C GLY A 4 63.29 10.79 -2.61
N LEU A 5 62.08 10.44 -2.15
CA LEU A 5 61.67 9.38 -1.22
C LEU A 5 61.83 9.73 0.28
N THR A 6 60.95 9.39 1.23
CA THR A 6 59.60 8.78 1.31
C THR A 6 59.20 8.95 2.78
N SER A 7 57.96 9.35 3.09
CA SER A 7 57.47 9.37 4.48
C SER A 7 57.08 7.97 4.96
N PRO A 8 57.31 7.62 6.24
CA PRO A 8 57.13 6.26 6.75
C PRO A 8 55.67 5.88 7.06
N ASN A 9 55.47 4.57 6.94
CA ASN A 9 54.25 3.78 7.01
C ASN A 9 53.67 3.72 8.44
N ILE A 10 52.41 4.16 8.65
CA ILE A 10 51.68 3.92 9.90
C ILE A 10 51.25 2.45 9.93
N ARG A 11 51.90 1.66 10.79
CA ARG A 11 51.53 0.27 11.07
C ARG A 11 50.09 0.22 11.60
N LYS A 12 49.16 -0.35 10.84
CA LYS A 12 47.84 -0.76 11.36
C LYS A 12 48.08 -1.79 12.46
N LEU A 13 47.75 -1.45 13.71
CA LEU A 13 47.58 -2.42 14.78
C LEU A 13 46.47 -3.39 14.36
N GLY A 14 46.82 -4.67 14.21
CA GLY A 14 45.86 -5.73 13.96
C GLY A 14 44.98 -5.91 15.19
N ILE A 15 43.71 -5.51 15.07
CA ILE A 15 42.67 -5.94 16.00
C ILE A 15 42.30 -7.35 15.55
N SER A 16 42.77 -8.36 16.27
CA SER A 16 42.30 -9.74 16.07
C SER A 16 40.83 -9.78 16.45
N GLN A 17 39.93 -9.86 15.47
CA GLN A 17 38.51 -10.10 15.75
C GLN A 17 38.40 -11.44 16.49
N GLY A 18 37.83 -11.38 17.69
CA GLY A 18 37.75 -12.53 18.58
C GLY A 18 36.62 -13.47 18.18
N THR A 19 36.65 -14.68 18.74
CA THR A 19 35.63 -15.73 18.52
C THR A 19 34.20 -15.27 18.81
N ILE A 20 34.00 -14.27 19.69
CA ILE A 20 32.68 -13.71 20.04
C ILE A 20 32.06 -12.94 18.86
N ASP A 21 32.84 -12.18 18.10
CA ASP A 21 32.34 -11.41 16.94
C ASP A 21 31.84 -12.35 15.82
N GLN A 22 32.42 -13.55 15.74
CA GLN A 22 32.04 -14.59 14.79
C GLN A 22 30.68 -15.24 15.14
N PHE A 23 30.31 -15.28 16.42
CA PHE A 23 28.99 -15.72 16.88
C PHE A 23 27.91 -14.63 16.71
N ILE A 24 28.26 -13.35 16.91
CA ILE A 24 27.33 -12.23 16.71
C ILE A 24 27.01 -12.07 15.21
N THR A 25 28.00 -12.23 14.33
CA THR A 25 27.80 -12.08 12.87
C THR A 25 27.11 -13.29 12.23
N SER A 26 27.29 -14.51 12.76
CA SER A 26 26.64 -15.71 12.21
C SER A 26 25.17 -15.87 12.60
N SER A 27 24.71 -15.16 13.64
CA SER A 27 23.34 -15.26 14.17
C SER A 27 22.40 -14.15 13.70
N MET A 28 22.93 -13.02 13.20
CA MET A 28 22.11 -11.93 12.66
C MET A 28 21.99 -12.06 11.14
N PRO A 29 20.81 -12.39 10.60
CA PRO A 29 20.60 -12.32 9.16
C PRO A 29 20.87 -10.90 8.65
N GLU A 30 21.61 -10.81 7.54
CA GLU A 30 21.90 -9.55 6.84
C GLU A 30 20.64 -8.67 6.76
N PRO A 31 20.71 -7.35 7.04
CA PRO A 31 19.54 -6.46 7.08
C PRO A 31 18.68 -6.52 5.80
N ASN A 32 19.29 -6.86 4.66
CA ASN A 32 18.62 -7.03 3.38
C ASN A 32 17.88 -8.38 3.25
N ALA A 33 18.36 -9.43 3.92
CA ALA A 33 17.69 -10.72 3.97
C ALA A 33 16.44 -10.66 4.87
N LEU A 34 16.50 -9.94 6.00
CA LEU A 34 15.35 -9.68 6.87
C LEU A 34 14.23 -8.96 6.12
N LYS A 35 14.55 -7.87 5.41
CA LYS A 35 13.56 -7.11 4.63
C LYS A 35 12.92 -7.95 3.52
N LYS A 36 13.69 -8.84 2.87
CA LYS A 36 13.17 -9.76 1.84
C LYS A 36 12.19 -10.77 2.43
N GLU A 37 12.49 -11.30 3.62
CA GLU A 37 11.61 -12.25 4.29
C GLU A 37 10.32 -11.59 4.81
N GLU A 38 10.42 -10.40 5.40
CA GLU A 38 9.25 -9.60 5.80
C GLU A 38 8.36 -9.28 4.59
N MET A 39 8.96 -8.87 3.47
CA MET A 39 8.22 -8.61 2.21
C MET A 39 7.50 -9.86 1.71
N LYS A 40 8.15 -11.03 1.78
CA LYS A 40 7.55 -12.31 1.37
C LYS A 40 6.35 -12.67 2.26
N GLN A 41 6.43 -12.43 3.56
CA GLN A 41 5.31 -12.65 4.48
C GLN A 41 4.12 -11.75 4.15
N VAL A 42 4.36 -10.46 3.88
CA VAL A 42 3.31 -9.51 3.48
C VAL A 42 2.62 -9.95 2.19
N TYR A 43 3.38 -10.29 1.15
CA TYR A 43 2.80 -10.76 -0.11
C TYR A 43 2.06 -12.09 0.03
N SER A 44 2.54 -12.99 0.89
CA SER A 44 1.82 -14.23 1.18
C SER A 44 0.47 -13.95 1.84
N ALA A 45 0.39 -13.00 2.78
CA ALA A 45 -0.86 -12.64 3.44
C ALA A 45 -1.85 -11.97 2.46
N ILE A 46 -1.36 -11.07 1.60
CA ILE A 46 -2.17 -10.47 0.53
C ILE A 46 -2.71 -11.56 -0.41
N GLY A 47 -1.85 -12.48 -0.85
CA GLY A 47 -2.26 -13.59 -1.70
C GLY A 47 -3.35 -14.46 -1.06
N GLN A 48 -3.16 -14.85 0.21
CA GLN A 48 -4.15 -15.61 0.97
C GLN A 48 -5.50 -14.88 1.04
N PHE A 49 -5.51 -13.57 1.28
CA PHE A 49 -6.73 -12.78 1.30
C PHE A 49 -7.46 -12.79 -0.05
N PHE A 50 -6.72 -12.66 -1.16
CA PHE A 50 -7.30 -12.72 -2.51
C PHE A 50 -7.90 -14.09 -2.81
N PHE A 51 -7.15 -15.17 -2.56
CA PHE A 51 -7.58 -16.53 -2.88
C PHE A 51 -8.75 -16.97 -2.01
N ALA A 52 -8.78 -16.60 -0.73
CA ALA A 52 -9.85 -16.98 0.19
C ALA A 52 -11.20 -16.29 -0.10
N ASN A 53 -11.19 -15.15 -0.83
CA ASN A 53 -12.38 -14.35 -1.11
C ASN A 53 -12.68 -14.24 -2.62
N ASP A 54 -12.09 -15.11 -3.44
CA ASP A 54 -12.26 -15.14 -4.90
C ASP A 54 -12.08 -13.77 -5.58
N LEU A 55 -11.11 -12.99 -5.10
CA LEU A 55 -10.85 -11.65 -5.60
C LEU A 55 -10.09 -11.70 -6.93
N SER A 56 -10.51 -10.85 -7.88
CA SER A 56 -9.82 -10.72 -9.18
C SER A 56 -8.43 -10.12 -9.02
N PHE A 57 -7.43 -10.68 -9.70
CA PHE A 57 -6.07 -10.15 -9.74
C PHE A 57 -5.97 -8.75 -10.37
N ASN A 58 -6.98 -8.33 -11.13
CA ASN A 58 -7.04 -6.97 -11.67
C ASN A 58 -7.10 -5.90 -10.57
N LEU A 59 -7.50 -6.26 -9.34
CA LEU A 59 -7.46 -5.34 -8.20
C LEU A 59 -6.05 -4.86 -7.87
N CYS A 60 -4.99 -5.64 -8.18
CA CYS A 60 -3.62 -5.18 -7.99
C CYS A 60 -3.25 -3.99 -8.87
N ASN A 61 -3.94 -3.80 -10.00
CA ASN A 61 -3.77 -2.66 -10.90
C ASN A 61 -4.71 -1.49 -10.55
N ASN A 62 -5.55 -1.64 -9.52
CA ASN A 62 -6.47 -0.60 -9.11
C ASN A 62 -5.73 0.43 -8.23
N PRO A 63 -5.79 1.73 -8.55
CA PRO A 63 -5.14 2.77 -7.75
C PRO A 63 -5.62 2.82 -6.29
N TYR A 64 -6.83 2.34 -6.00
CA TYR A 64 -7.32 2.23 -4.61
C TYR A 64 -6.59 1.14 -3.82
N PHE A 65 -6.15 0.05 -4.47
CA PHE A 65 -5.38 -0.99 -3.82
C PHE A 65 -3.98 -0.48 -3.45
N GLU A 66 -3.32 0.24 -4.36
CA GLU A 66 -2.03 0.87 -4.08
C GLU A 66 -2.12 1.86 -2.91
N ARG A 67 -3.13 2.74 -2.92
CA ARG A 67 -3.40 3.69 -1.81
C ARG A 67 -3.64 2.99 -0.48
N MET A 68 -4.33 1.85 -0.49
CA MET A 68 -4.56 1.06 0.73
C MET A 68 -3.24 0.55 1.31
N ILE A 69 -2.37 -0.03 0.48
CA ILE A 69 -1.05 -0.53 0.92
C ILE A 69 -0.17 0.61 1.42
N GLU A 70 -0.15 1.74 0.71
CA GLU A 70 0.59 2.94 1.11
C GLU A 70 0.12 3.47 2.48
N ALA A 71 -1.20 3.62 2.68
CA ALA A 71 -1.77 4.07 3.94
C ALA A 71 -1.44 3.14 5.10
N MET A 72 -1.51 1.82 4.88
CA MET A 72 -1.11 0.82 5.89
C MET A 72 0.38 0.92 6.23
N GLY A 73 1.24 1.08 5.21
CA GLY A 73 2.68 1.24 5.40
C GLY A 73 3.04 2.51 6.17
N ASN A 74 2.36 3.62 5.87
CA ASN A 74 2.56 4.91 6.54
C ASN A 74 2.08 4.89 8.00
N TYR A 75 1.02 4.15 8.31
CA TYR A 75 0.59 3.96 9.70
C TYR A 75 1.57 3.09 10.49
N GLY A 76 2.03 1.97 9.90
CA GLY A 76 2.98 1.05 10.51
C GLY A 76 2.35 0.01 11.44
N ARG A 77 3.13 -0.49 12.40
CA ARG A 77 2.70 -1.58 13.31
C ARG A 77 1.63 -1.08 14.29
N GLY A 78 0.64 -1.93 14.56
CA GLY A 78 -0.42 -1.66 15.54
C GLY A 78 -1.76 -1.22 14.95
N LEU A 79 -1.86 -1.10 13.61
CA LEU A 79 -3.13 -0.85 12.95
C LEU A 79 -4.10 -2.01 13.25
N LYS A 80 -5.25 -1.69 13.82
CA LYS A 80 -6.35 -2.66 13.95
C LYS A 80 -7.17 -2.64 12.67
N PRO A 81 -7.52 -3.82 12.11
CA PRO A 81 -8.42 -3.86 10.97
C PRO A 81 -9.78 -3.27 11.38
N PRO A 82 -10.46 -2.54 10.48
CA PRO A 82 -11.80 -2.03 10.74
C PRO A 82 -12.78 -3.20 10.96
N THR A 83 -13.77 -2.99 11.82
CA THR A 83 -14.84 -3.96 12.03
C THR A 83 -15.89 -3.86 10.91
N TYR A 84 -16.78 -4.86 10.84
CA TYR A 84 -17.90 -4.83 9.90
C TYR A 84 -18.76 -3.56 10.08
N ASN A 85 -19.05 -3.18 11.32
CA ASN A 85 -19.86 -1.99 11.62
C ASN A 85 -19.13 -0.70 11.24
N ASP A 86 -17.80 -0.64 11.44
CA ASP A 86 -17.00 0.52 11.02
C ASP A 86 -17.07 0.71 9.51
N MET A 87 -16.95 -0.38 8.74
CA MET A 87 -17.07 -0.35 7.28
C MET A 87 -18.47 0.06 6.82
N GLN A 88 -19.52 -0.55 7.39
CA GLN A 88 -20.90 -0.35 6.95
C GLN A 88 -21.45 1.03 7.32
N ALA A 89 -21.11 1.57 8.48
CA ALA A 89 -21.69 2.80 8.99
C ALA A 89 -20.75 4.00 8.81
N SER A 90 -19.63 3.99 9.54
CA SER A 90 -18.78 5.17 9.68
C SER A 90 -18.00 5.47 8.39
N ILE A 91 -17.26 4.48 7.88
CA ILE A 91 -16.39 4.64 6.72
C ILE A 91 -17.22 4.89 5.45
N LEU A 92 -18.30 4.13 5.26
CA LEU A 92 -19.21 4.35 4.14
C LEU A 92 -19.81 5.77 4.16
N LYS A 93 -20.25 6.24 5.33
CA LYS A 93 -20.79 7.59 5.48
C LYS A 93 -19.76 8.66 5.11
N GLU A 94 -18.52 8.52 5.59
CA GLU A 94 -17.45 9.46 5.23
C GLU A 94 -17.15 9.48 3.73
N GLU A 95 -17.13 8.33 3.06
CA GLU A 95 -16.94 8.29 1.60
C GLU A 95 -18.12 8.91 0.84
N VAL A 96 -19.35 8.70 1.31
CA VAL A 96 -20.54 9.37 0.76
C VAL A 96 -20.43 10.89 0.90
N ASP A 97 -20.04 11.39 2.07
CA ASP A 97 -19.87 12.82 2.31
C ASP A 97 -18.76 13.41 1.43
N LYS A 98 -17.64 12.70 1.24
CA LYS A 98 -16.57 13.10 0.30
C LYS A 98 -17.06 13.19 -1.14
N VAL A 99 -17.85 12.23 -1.59
CA VAL A 99 -18.46 12.25 -2.94
C VAL A 99 -19.45 13.41 -3.05
N GLN A 100 -20.24 13.64 -2.00
CA GLN A 100 -21.23 14.71 -1.98
C GLN A 100 -20.58 16.08 -2.14
N ILE A 101 -19.47 16.32 -1.44
CA ILE A 101 -18.68 17.56 -1.56
C ILE A 101 -18.16 17.73 -3.00
N LYS A 102 -17.61 16.67 -3.60
CA LYS A 102 -17.13 16.70 -4.99
C LYS A 102 -18.26 17.00 -5.99
N LEU A 103 -19.49 16.59 -5.68
CA LEU A 103 -20.66 16.80 -6.53
C LEU A 103 -21.21 18.23 -6.45
N GLU A 104 -20.87 19.01 -5.42
CA GLU A 104 -21.42 20.36 -5.26
C GLU A 104 -21.11 21.30 -6.44
N ASP A 105 -19.93 21.18 -7.04
CA ASP A 105 -19.59 21.99 -8.22
C ASP A 105 -20.38 21.58 -9.47
N ASN A 106 -20.70 20.30 -9.60
CA ASN A 106 -21.59 19.81 -10.66
C ASN A 106 -23.01 20.36 -10.46
N LYS A 107 -23.53 20.34 -9.22
CA LYS A 107 -24.85 20.92 -8.89
C LYS A 107 -24.92 22.41 -9.22
N LYS A 108 -23.89 23.19 -8.88
CA LYS A 108 -23.81 24.62 -9.24
C LYS A 108 -23.86 24.83 -10.75
N THR A 109 -23.22 23.94 -11.51
CA THR A 109 -23.23 23.98 -12.97
C THR A 109 -24.61 23.65 -13.53
N TRP A 110 -25.26 22.60 -13.02
CA TRP A 110 -26.61 22.21 -13.43
C TRP A 110 -27.63 23.34 -13.27
N LEU A 111 -27.56 24.10 -12.17
CA LEU A 111 -28.42 25.27 -11.94
C LEU A 111 -28.26 26.36 -13.00
N LYS A 112 -27.08 26.47 -13.62
CA LYS A 112 -26.78 27.49 -14.64
C LYS A 112 -27.10 27.01 -16.05
N THR A 113 -26.84 25.74 -16.34
CA THR A 113 -26.91 25.21 -17.71
C THR A 113 -28.20 24.44 -18.01
N SER A 114 -29.04 24.17 -17.00
CA SER A 114 -30.23 23.31 -17.13
C SER A 114 -29.90 21.93 -17.71
N CYS A 115 -28.71 21.40 -17.40
CA CYS A 115 -28.34 20.04 -17.81
C CYS A 115 -29.23 19.02 -17.09
N THR A 116 -29.70 18.00 -17.81
CA THR A 116 -30.47 16.88 -17.28
C THR A 116 -29.59 15.63 -17.26
N ILE A 117 -29.70 14.80 -16.21
CA ILE A 117 -29.05 13.49 -16.15
C ILE A 117 -29.96 12.51 -16.89
N MET A 118 -29.41 11.79 -17.87
CA MET A 118 -30.15 10.73 -18.53
C MET A 118 -29.89 9.42 -17.78
N ALA A 119 -30.96 8.71 -17.43
CA ALA A 119 -30.86 7.40 -16.80
C ALA A 119 -31.60 6.35 -17.63
N ASP A 120 -30.90 5.30 -18.04
CA ASP A 120 -31.46 4.15 -18.74
C ASP A 120 -31.53 2.94 -17.80
N GLY A 121 -32.72 2.34 -17.73
CA GLY A 121 -32.97 1.16 -16.91
C GLY A 121 -33.07 -0.09 -17.78
N TRP A 122 -32.27 -1.11 -17.47
CA TRP A 122 -32.34 -2.43 -18.09
C TRP A 122 -32.70 -3.49 -17.06
N ILE A 123 -33.73 -4.29 -17.33
CA ILE A 123 -34.12 -5.41 -16.46
C ILE A 123 -33.62 -6.71 -17.09
N GLY A 124 -32.63 -7.35 -16.44
CA GLY A 124 -32.10 -8.63 -16.88
C GLY A 124 -32.92 -9.82 -16.37
N GLY A 125 -33.15 -10.84 -17.21
CA GLY A 125 -33.99 -11.99 -16.87
C GLY A 125 -33.45 -12.96 -15.81
N LYS A 126 -32.19 -12.81 -15.36
CA LYS A 126 -31.56 -13.71 -14.36
C LYS A 126 -30.83 -13.01 -13.21
N SER A 127 -30.53 -11.72 -13.29
CA SER A 127 -29.77 -11.04 -12.23
C SER A 127 -29.87 -9.51 -12.33
N GLY A 128 -30.86 -8.95 -11.62
CA GLY A 128 -30.89 -7.54 -11.23
C GLY A 128 -31.35 -6.53 -12.29
N ASN A 129 -31.84 -5.40 -11.78
CA ASN A 129 -32.10 -4.20 -12.56
C ASN A 129 -30.80 -3.40 -12.64
N LEU A 130 -30.35 -3.08 -13.86
CA LEU A 130 -29.23 -2.17 -14.09
C LEU A 130 -29.79 -0.77 -14.37
N ILE A 131 -29.24 0.24 -13.72
CA ILE A 131 -29.48 1.64 -14.06
C ILE A 131 -28.14 2.20 -14.50
N ASN A 132 -28.06 2.70 -15.72
CA ASN A 132 -26.92 3.44 -16.23
C ASN A 132 -27.25 4.94 -16.23
N PHE A 133 -26.23 5.76 -15.96
CA PHE A 133 -26.35 7.22 -15.88
C PHE A 133 -25.40 7.82 -16.91
N LEU A 134 -25.91 8.68 -17.79
CA LEU A 134 -25.19 9.33 -18.89
C LEU A 134 -25.08 10.85 -18.66
#